data_AF-A0A532U934-F1
#
_entry.id   AF-A0A532U934-F1
#
_cell.length_a   1.000
_cell.length_b   1.000
_cell.length_c   1.000
_cell.angle_alpha   90.00
_cell.angle_beta   90.00
_cell.angle_gamma   90.00
#
_symmetry.space_group_name_H-M   'P 1'
#
loop_
_entity.id
_entity.type
_entity.pdbx_description
1 polymer ?
#
loop_
_entity_poly.entity_id
_entity_poly.type
_entity_poly.pdbx_seq_one_letter_code
_entity_poly.pdbx_strand_id
1 'polypeptide(L)'
;MEIMKNNVSILVVDDEPIVCDSCKKILTEKGFTVETALNGEEALKKFKKGDLDIVIVDLKMPGIDGMEVLQSVKKSKPEVDVVMITGYGTIPSAVEAMKLGAADYVPKPFTPKELGQIISQVVEKRSKLVAEKAPKKGAILLDVFKKPSKVAYHPERVWVKDIKIEEALDENFLNEVRSTPGGERVMDCMQCGTCSGSCPLSYRMDYTPREINAMVRAGLRDEVLSSNSIWMCSSCYLCTVRCPRQIKITDIMYALKNLAMKDKRFLKKAKSPLLSKYFVAIVNRYGRNHELELTLKFFLRANPRAILKHSLMGLRLFLRKRFSLFPKRIKNINQLRTMVRKAEALGGLR
;
A
#
# COMPACT_ATOMS: atom_id res chain seq x y z
N MET A 1 -25.54 -23.42 -6.94
CA MET A 1 -25.00 -23.08 -5.61
C MET A 1 -24.29 -21.74 -5.73
N GLU A 2 -24.98 -20.66 -6.03
CA GLU A 2 -25.92 -19.92 -5.16
C GLU A 2 -25.15 -19.20 -4.03
N ILE A 3 -24.48 -18.12 -4.42
CA ILE A 3 -23.69 -17.26 -3.54
C ILE A 3 -24.50 -15.97 -3.35
N MET A 4 -25.07 -15.81 -2.16
CA MET A 4 -25.53 -14.57 -1.51
C MET A 4 -25.73 -13.35 -2.45
N LYS A 5 -26.91 -13.25 -3.07
CA LYS A 5 -27.37 -12.03 -3.75
C LYS A 5 -27.75 -10.98 -2.70
N ASN A 6 -26.82 -10.12 -2.31
CA ASN A 6 -27.22 -8.77 -1.87
C ASN A 6 -27.82 -8.07 -3.10
N ASN A 7 -29.00 -7.48 -2.95
CA ASN A 7 -29.80 -6.93 -4.03
C ASN A 7 -29.21 -5.60 -4.51
N VAL A 8 -28.11 -5.63 -5.27
CA VAL A 8 -27.40 -4.43 -5.74
C VAL A 8 -28.30 -3.64 -6.70
N SER A 9 -28.52 -2.37 -6.38
CA SER A 9 -29.34 -1.44 -7.16
C SER A 9 -28.49 -0.56 -8.08
N ILE A 10 -28.75 -0.63 -9.39
CA ILE A 10 -27.99 0.05 -10.43
C ILE A 10 -28.89 1.05 -11.16
N LEU A 11 -28.43 2.27 -11.33
CA LEU A 11 -29.05 3.26 -12.24
C LEU A 11 -28.22 3.37 -13.50
N VAL A 12 -28.83 3.14 -14.66
CA VAL A 12 -28.22 3.39 -15.99
C VAL A 12 -28.74 4.70 -16.54
N VAL A 13 -27.86 5.57 -17.02
CA VAL A 13 -28.20 6.89 -17.53
C VAL A 13 -27.60 7.06 -18.91
N ASP A 14 -28.46 7.21 -19.91
CA ASP A 14 -28.08 7.34 -21.31
C ASP A 14 -29.21 8.05 -22.06
N ASP A 15 -28.90 9.03 -22.91
CA ASP A 15 -29.90 9.73 -23.71
C ASP A 15 -30.48 8.84 -24.83
N GLU A 16 -29.85 7.70 -25.12
CA GLU A 16 -30.33 6.69 -26.06
C GLU A 16 -31.14 5.58 -25.33
N PRO A 17 -32.48 5.48 -25.56
CA PRO A 17 -33.31 4.46 -24.92
C PRO A 17 -32.84 3.03 -25.19
N ILE A 18 -32.31 2.79 -26.39
CA ILE A 18 -31.80 1.47 -26.82
C ILE A 18 -30.61 1.03 -25.95
N VAL A 19 -29.73 1.97 -25.57
CA VAL A 19 -28.56 1.67 -24.72
C VAL A 19 -29.03 1.38 -23.29
N CYS A 20 -29.98 2.16 -22.78
CA CYS A 20 -30.62 1.92 -21.49
C CYS A 20 -31.27 0.52 -21.43
N ASP A 21 -32.07 0.16 -22.43
CA ASP A 21 -32.75 -1.15 -22.49
C ASP A 21 -31.76 -2.30 -22.61
N SER A 22 -30.72 -2.14 -23.41
CA SER A 22 -29.65 -3.13 -23.56
C SER A 22 -28.92 -3.37 -22.24
N CYS A 23 -28.46 -2.31 -21.58
CA CYS A 23 -27.80 -2.40 -20.27
C CYS A 23 -28.72 -3.02 -19.23
N LYS A 24 -29.98 -2.59 -19.19
CA LYS A 24 -31.00 -3.13 -18.28
C LYS A 24 -31.17 -4.62 -18.45
N LYS A 25 -31.30 -5.10 -19.69
CA LYS A 25 -31.43 -6.54 -19.99
C LYS A 25 -30.20 -7.32 -19.50
N ILE A 26 -29.00 -6.89 -19.90
CA ILE A 26 -27.72 -7.56 -19.56
C ILE A 26 -27.51 -7.66 -18.04
N LEU A 27 -27.81 -6.59 -17.31
CA LEU A 27 -27.56 -6.51 -15.86
C LEU A 27 -28.67 -7.21 -15.06
N THR A 28 -29.91 -7.18 -15.52
CA THR A 28 -31.00 -7.93 -14.90
C THR A 28 -30.81 -9.44 -15.04
N GLU A 29 -30.32 -9.92 -16.19
CA GLU A 29 -29.96 -11.34 -16.39
C GLU A 29 -28.87 -11.82 -15.41
N LYS A 30 -28.01 -10.90 -14.96
CA LYS A 30 -26.99 -11.16 -13.92
C LYS A 30 -27.53 -11.10 -12.49
N GLY A 31 -28.80 -10.73 -12.32
CA GLY A 31 -29.48 -10.69 -11.03
C GLY A 31 -29.37 -9.36 -10.28
N PHE A 32 -29.07 -8.25 -10.97
CA PHE A 32 -29.08 -6.91 -10.40
C PHE A 32 -30.46 -6.26 -10.53
N THR A 33 -30.78 -5.32 -9.62
CA THR A 33 -31.96 -4.45 -9.76
C THR A 33 -31.55 -3.23 -10.57
N VAL A 34 -32.25 -2.94 -11.68
CA VAL A 34 -31.80 -1.90 -12.63
C VAL A 34 -32.91 -0.90 -12.93
N GLU A 35 -32.63 0.37 -12.65
CA GLU A 35 -33.41 1.51 -13.11
C GLU A 35 -32.67 2.21 -14.26
N THR A 36 -33.41 2.92 -15.11
CA THR A 36 -32.86 3.67 -16.24
C THR A 36 -33.29 5.14 -16.16
N ALA A 37 -32.52 6.06 -16.72
CA ALA A 37 -32.87 7.48 -16.87
C ALA A 37 -32.36 7.99 -18.22
N LEU A 38 -33.12 8.88 -18.87
CA LEU A 38 -32.81 9.34 -20.23
C LEU A 38 -32.08 10.70 -20.27
N ASN A 39 -31.76 11.27 -19.11
CA ASN A 39 -31.03 12.52 -18.98
C ASN A 39 -30.49 12.69 -17.55
N GLY A 40 -29.54 13.61 -17.37
CA GLY A 40 -28.93 13.89 -16.07
C GLY A 40 -29.91 14.43 -15.02
N GLU A 41 -30.94 15.19 -15.40
CA GLU A 41 -31.95 15.69 -14.46
C GLU A 41 -32.79 14.56 -13.84
N GLU A 42 -33.27 13.66 -14.68
CA GLU A 42 -34.00 12.47 -14.26
C GLU A 42 -33.11 11.57 -13.40
N ALA A 43 -31.84 11.40 -13.78
CA ALA A 43 -30.87 10.64 -13.02
C ALA A 43 -30.68 11.21 -11.60
N LEU A 44 -30.49 12.53 -11.47
CA LEU A 44 -30.33 13.17 -10.17
C LEU A 44 -31.63 13.15 -9.35
N LYS A 45 -32.80 13.21 -9.98
CA LYS A 45 -34.11 13.02 -9.30
C LYS A 45 -34.23 11.61 -8.75
N LYS A 46 -33.85 10.58 -9.51
CA LYS A 46 -33.86 9.17 -9.08
C LYS A 46 -32.83 8.89 -8.00
N PHE A 47 -31.62 9.42 -8.15
CA PHE A 47 -30.56 9.33 -7.14
C PHE A 47 -30.95 9.91 -5.78
N LYS A 48 -31.74 10.99 -5.75
CA LYS A 48 -32.24 11.56 -4.49
C LYS A 48 -33.32 10.71 -3.81
N LYS A 49 -34.07 9.89 -4.56
CA LYS A 49 -35.23 9.13 -4.06
C LYS A 49 -34.88 7.76 -3.48
N GLY A 50 -33.73 7.18 -3.84
CA GLY A 50 -33.41 5.78 -3.54
C GLY A 50 -32.00 5.53 -3.01
N ASP A 51 -31.80 4.29 -2.55
CA ASP A 51 -30.50 3.73 -2.20
C ASP A 51 -29.91 3.04 -3.43
N LEU A 52 -29.22 3.83 -4.25
CA LEU A 52 -28.47 3.32 -5.40
C LEU A 52 -27.08 2.89 -4.95
N ASP A 53 -26.63 1.75 -5.45
CA ASP A 53 -25.28 1.26 -5.21
C ASP A 53 -24.31 1.69 -6.29
N ILE A 54 -24.76 1.64 -7.55
CA ILE A 54 -23.95 1.91 -8.73
C ILE A 54 -24.73 2.82 -9.67
N VAL A 55 -24.07 3.84 -10.19
CA VAL A 55 -24.56 4.68 -11.28
C VAL A 55 -23.68 4.45 -12.49
N ILE A 56 -24.29 4.06 -13.60
CA ILE A 56 -23.66 3.93 -14.91
C ILE A 56 -24.16 5.10 -15.73
N VAL A 57 -23.28 5.98 -16.22
CA VAL A 57 -23.70 7.22 -16.88
C VAL A 57 -22.92 7.50 -18.15
N ASP A 58 -23.62 7.88 -19.23
CA ASP A 58 -22.97 8.37 -20.43
C ASP A 58 -22.27 9.71 -20.18
N LEU A 59 -21.05 9.87 -20.68
CA LEU A 59 -20.25 11.08 -20.50
C LEU A 59 -20.90 12.31 -21.13
N LYS A 60 -21.54 12.15 -22.31
CA LYS A 60 -22.05 13.25 -23.13
C LYS A 60 -23.55 13.09 -23.31
N MET A 61 -24.30 13.85 -22.53
CA MET A 61 -25.76 13.95 -22.66
C MET A 61 -26.17 15.42 -22.80
N PRO A 62 -27.30 15.72 -23.45
CA PRO A 62 -27.88 17.06 -23.46
C PRO A 62 -28.27 17.54 -22.05
N GLY A 63 -28.06 18.83 -21.79
CA GLY A 63 -28.35 19.43 -20.49
C GLY A 63 -27.26 19.11 -19.48
N ILE A 64 -27.61 18.36 -18.43
CA ILE A 64 -26.66 17.93 -17.40
C ILE A 64 -25.85 16.74 -17.96
N ASP A 65 -24.55 16.95 -18.12
CA ASP A 65 -23.64 15.94 -18.65
C ASP A 65 -23.22 14.88 -17.61
N GLY A 66 -22.54 13.83 -18.06
CA GLY A 66 -22.12 12.74 -17.17
C GLY A 66 -21.09 13.14 -16.12
N MET A 67 -20.28 14.18 -16.38
CA MET A 67 -19.28 14.68 -15.43
C MET A 67 -19.96 15.45 -14.29
N GLU A 68 -20.98 16.24 -14.59
CA GLU A 68 -21.80 16.93 -13.59
C GLU A 68 -22.59 15.93 -12.73
N VAL A 69 -23.13 14.87 -13.33
CA VAL A 69 -23.75 13.76 -12.58
C VAL A 69 -22.72 13.10 -11.65
N LEU A 70 -21.53 12.74 -12.16
CA LEU A 70 -20.46 12.15 -11.35
C LEU A 70 -20.10 13.03 -10.15
N GLN A 71 -19.86 14.33 -10.37
CA GLN A 71 -19.52 15.27 -9.32
C GLN A 71 -20.64 15.40 -8.28
N SER A 72 -21.89 15.49 -8.74
CA SER A 72 -23.07 15.60 -7.86
C SER A 72 -23.25 14.36 -7.00
N VAL A 73 -23.13 13.18 -7.60
CA VAL A 73 -23.21 11.89 -6.89
C VAL A 73 -22.07 11.78 -5.88
N LYS A 74 -20.83 12.03 -6.29
CA LYS A 74 -19.67 11.91 -5.39
C LYS A 74 -19.61 12.95 -4.29
N LYS A 75 -20.18 14.14 -4.50
CA LYS A 75 -20.34 15.16 -3.47
C LYS A 75 -21.43 14.80 -2.45
N SER A 76 -22.50 14.14 -2.89
CA SER A 76 -23.66 13.83 -2.05
C SER A 76 -23.55 12.49 -1.32
N LYS A 77 -23.19 11.42 -2.04
CA LYS A 77 -23.00 10.05 -1.53
C LYS A 77 -21.72 9.46 -2.14
N PRO A 78 -20.52 9.77 -1.58
CA PRO A 78 -19.24 9.30 -2.11
C PRO A 78 -19.12 7.78 -2.26
N GLU A 79 -19.90 7.03 -1.47
CA GLU A 79 -19.99 5.58 -1.45
C GLU A 79 -20.70 4.97 -2.67
N VAL A 80 -21.44 5.75 -3.45
CA VAL A 80 -22.07 5.27 -4.68
C VAL A 80 -21.01 5.17 -5.78
N ASP A 81 -20.85 4.00 -6.36
CA ASP A 81 -19.84 3.77 -7.40
C ASP A 81 -20.35 4.31 -8.73
N VAL A 82 -19.57 5.17 -9.39
CA VAL A 82 -19.96 5.76 -10.69
C VAL A 82 -19.08 5.19 -11.78
N VAL A 83 -19.69 4.54 -12.76
CA VAL A 83 -19.03 3.98 -13.95
C VAL A 83 -19.39 4.84 -15.15
N MET A 84 -18.38 5.39 -15.82
CA MET A 84 -18.60 6.23 -16.99
C MET A 84 -18.73 5.36 -18.25
N ILE A 85 -19.69 5.65 -19.10
CA ILE A 85 -19.82 5.08 -20.44
C ILE A 85 -19.60 6.20 -21.47
N THR A 86 -18.92 5.96 -22.60
CA THR A 86 -18.96 6.90 -23.73
C THR A 86 -18.43 6.32 -25.03
N GLY A 87 -18.97 6.78 -26.17
CA GLY A 87 -18.45 6.50 -27.51
C GLY A 87 -17.32 7.43 -27.97
N TYR A 88 -17.04 8.51 -27.24
CA TYR A 88 -16.03 9.53 -27.58
C TYR A 88 -14.98 9.68 -26.47
N GLY A 89 -14.51 8.55 -25.94
CA GLY A 89 -13.48 8.52 -24.91
C GLY A 89 -12.14 9.01 -25.42
N THR A 90 -11.75 10.22 -25.04
CA THR A 90 -10.35 10.64 -25.17
C THR A 90 -9.63 10.25 -23.87
N ILE A 91 -8.34 9.91 -23.94
CA ILE A 91 -7.54 9.61 -22.74
C ILE A 91 -7.65 10.72 -21.66
N PRO A 92 -7.67 12.03 -22.02
CA PRO A 92 -7.87 13.10 -21.04
C PRO A 92 -9.18 13.03 -20.26
N SER A 93 -10.32 12.77 -20.92
CA SER A 93 -11.63 12.74 -20.24
C SER A 93 -11.75 11.55 -19.29
N ALA A 94 -11.19 10.39 -19.66
CA ALA A 94 -11.11 9.25 -18.75
C ALA A 94 -10.26 9.57 -17.51
N VAL A 95 -9.10 10.20 -17.70
CA VAL A 95 -8.22 10.60 -16.57
C VAL A 95 -8.93 11.60 -15.66
N GLU A 96 -9.69 12.54 -16.22
CA GLU A 96 -10.45 13.52 -15.44
C GLU A 96 -11.57 12.89 -14.61
N ALA A 97 -12.36 12.00 -15.21
CA ALA A 97 -13.40 11.25 -14.50
C ALA A 97 -12.82 10.43 -13.33
N MET A 98 -11.68 9.78 -13.53
CA MET A 98 -11.00 9.04 -12.47
C MET A 98 -10.51 9.95 -11.34
N LYS A 99 -10.02 11.17 -11.64
CA LYS A 99 -9.63 12.16 -10.62
C LYS A 99 -10.81 12.63 -9.77
N LEU A 100 -12.00 12.69 -10.35
CA LEU A 100 -13.25 13.05 -9.68
C LEU A 100 -13.89 11.87 -8.92
N GLY A 101 -13.27 10.70 -8.98
CA GLY A 101 -13.65 9.53 -8.18
C GLY A 101 -14.52 8.49 -8.90
N ALA A 102 -14.61 8.53 -10.23
CA ALA A 102 -15.22 7.44 -10.99
C ALA A 102 -14.57 6.08 -10.63
N ALA A 103 -15.39 5.04 -10.51
CA ALA A 103 -14.96 3.69 -10.15
C ALA A 103 -14.29 2.99 -11.33
N ASP A 104 -14.85 3.19 -12.54
CA ASP A 104 -14.30 2.66 -13.78
C ASP A 104 -14.89 3.41 -15.00
N TYR A 105 -14.44 3.00 -16.19
CA TYR A 105 -14.85 3.56 -17.47
C TYR A 105 -15.07 2.45 -18.50
N VAL A 106 -16.13 2.55 -19.32
CA VAL A 106 -16.48 1.60 -20.38
C VAL A 106 -16.58 2.33 -21.74
N PRO A 107 -15.74 1.99 -22.72
CA PRO A 107 -15.91 2.55 -24.06
C PRO A 107 -17.13 1.94 -24.76
N LYS A 108 -17.93 2.77 -25.45
CA LYS A 108 -18.89 2.31 -26.47
C LYS A 108 -18.16 2.16 -27.81
N PRO A 109 -18.45 1.12 -28.61
CA PRO A 109 -19.37 0.02 -28.32
C PRO A 109 -18.75 -0.98 -27.32
N PHE A 110 -19.60 -1.59 -26.49
CA PHE A 110 -19.22 -2.65 -25.56
C PHE A 110 -20.05 -3.92 -25.78
N THR A 111 -19.47 -5.07 -25.46
CA THR A 111 -20.18 -6.34 -25.48
C THR A 111 -20.92 -6.60 -24.16
N PRO A 112 -21.97 -7.43 -24.14
CA PRO A 112 -22.62 -7.86 -22.90
C PRO A 112 -21.66 -8.46 -21.87
N LYS A 113 -20.62 -9.16 -22.35
CA LYS A 113 -19.61 -9.76 -21.50
C LYS A 113 -18.71 -8.72 -20.84
N GLU A 114 -18.28 -7.70 -21.58
CA GLU A 114 -17.42 -6.62 -21.07
C GLU A 114 -18.13 -5.79 -20.01
N LEU A 115 -19.34 -5.28 -20.31
CA LEU A 115 -20.17 -4.55 -19.34
C LEU A 115 -20.41 -5.41 -18.09
N GLY A 116 -20.78 -6.66 -18.31
CA GLY A 116 -20.99 -7.63 -17.25
C GLY A 116 -19.77 -7.84 -16.35
N GLN A 117 -18.57 -7.94 -16.94
CA GLN A 117 -17.33 -8.13 -16.20
C GLN A 117 -16.95 -6.90 -15.39
N ILE A 118 -17.03 -5.70 -15.99
CA ILE A 118 -16.69 -4.45 -15.31
C ILE A 118 -17.63 -4.24 -14.12
N ILE A 119 -18.94 -4.40 -14.32
CA ILE A 119 -19.91 -4.27 -13.22
C ILE A 119 -19.72 -5.35 -12.17
N SER A 120 -19.42 -6.59 -12.55
CA SER A 120 -19.11 -7.64 -11.57
C SER A 120 -17.87 -7.29 -10.74
N GLN A 121 -16.83 -6.71 -11.34
CA GLN A 121 -15.63 -6.26 -10.63
C GLN A 121 -15.93 -5.06 -9.71
N VAL A 122 -16.76 -4.12 -10.14
CA VAL A 122 -17.20 -2.99 -9.30
C VAL A 122 -18.03 -3.50 -8.13
N VAL A 123 -18.97 -4.42 -8.36
CA VAL A 123 -19.77 -5.07 -7.31
C VAL A 123 -18.89 -5.89 -6.36
N GLU A 124 -17.88 -6.61 -6.85
CA GLU A 124 -16.96 -7.37 -6.00
C GLU A 124 -16.08 -6.44 -5.16
N LYS A 125 -15.60 -5.33 -5.73
CA LYS A 125 -14.89 -4.28 -4.98
C LYS A 125 -15.82 -3.66 -3.94
N ARG A 126 -17.07 -3.37 -4.29
CA ARG A 126 -18.09 -2.84 -3.39
C ARG A 126 -18.43 -3.82 -2.27
N SER A 127 -18.64 -5.09 -2.56
CA SER A 127 -18.98 -6.10 -1.56
C SER A 127 -17.83 -6.33 -0.58
N LYS A 128 -16.57 -6.26 -1.06
CA LYS A 128 -15.39 -6.16 -0.20
C LYS A 128 -15.47 -4.92 0.68
N LEU A 129 -15.62 -3.72 0.09
CA LEU A 129 -15.70 -2.45 0.83
C LEU A 129 -16.90 -2.35 1.81
N VAL A 130 -18.03 -3.00 1.52
CA VAL A 130 -19.24 -3.01 2.35
C VAL A 130 -19.15 -4.09 3.43
N ALA A 131 -18.62 -5.28 3.13
CA ALA A 131 -18.29 -6.29 4.16
C ALA A 131 -17.22 -5.78 5.14
N GLU A 132 -16.36 -4.90 4.64
CA GLU A 132 -15.36 -4.15 5.39
C GLU A 132 -15.95 -2.96 6.20
N LYS A 133 -17.07 -2.35 5.77
CA LYS A 133 -17.75 -1.21 6.44
C LYS A 133 -18.96 -1.59 7.31
N ALA A 134 -19.49 -2.81 7.23
CA ALA A 134 -20.62 -3.24 8.07
C ALA A 134 -20.20 -3.22 9.56
N PRO A 135 -20.97 -2.58 10.46
CA PRO A 135 -20.57 -2.44 11.84
C PRO A 135 -20.71 -3.79 12.55
N LYS A 136 -19.60 -4.52 12.69
CA LYS A 136 -19.42 -5.28 13.94
C LYS A 136 -19.18 -4.21 15.00
N LYS A 137 -19.97 -4.20 16.08
CA LYS A 137 -19.71 -3.36 17.25
C LYS A 137 -18.20 -3.44 17.56
N GLY A 138 -17.49 -2.32 17.41
CA GLY A 138 -16.07 -2.17 17.77
C GLY A 138 -15.04 -2.73 16.78
N ALA A 139 -15.13 -2.44 15.46
CA ALA A 139 -14.01 -2.74 14.56
C ALA A 139 -13.88 -1.71 13.43
N ILE A 140 -12.85 -0.87 13.51
CA ILE A 140 -12.40 -0.01 12.40
C ILE A 140 -11.58 -0.84 11.41
N LEU A 141 -11.98 -0.74 10.15
CA LEU A 141 -11.45 -1.42 8.98
C LEU A 141 -9.99 -1.03 8.62
N LEU A 142 -9.11 -2.02 8.51
CA LEU A 142 -7.75 -1.89 7.96
C LEU A 142 -7.53 -2.90 6.81
N ASP A 143 -7.99 -2.58 5.59
CA ASP A 143 -7.50 -3.27 4.39
C ASP A 143 -6.40 -2.43 3.73
N VAL A 144 -5.23 -2.51 4.34
CA VAL A 144 -4.07 -1.64 4.08
C VAL A 144 -2.97 -2.55 3.53
N PHE A 145 -3.08 -2.81 2.21
CA PHE A 145 -2.06 -3.31 1.28
C PHE A 145 -1.80 -4.83 1.19
N LYS A 146 -2.31 -5.44 0.11
CA LYS A 146 -1.72 -6.63 -0.51
C LYS A 146 -1.28 -6.35 -1.95
N LYS A 147 0.03 -6.41 -2.20
CA LYS A 147 0.57 -6.78 -3.52
C LYS A 147 0.65 -8.31 -3.61
N PRO A 148 0.25 -8.92 -4.74
CA PRO A 148 0.33 -10.35 -4.92
C PRO A 148 1.77 -10.73 -5.24
N SER A 149 2.41 -11.54 -4.39
CA SER A 149 3.63 -12.23 -4.80
C SER A 149 3.64 -13.66 -4.29
N LYS A 150 3.43 -14.58 -5.24
CA LYS A 150 3.72 -16.02 -5.17
C LYS A 150 3.03 -16.80 -4.04
N VAL A 151 1.73 -17.04 -4.18
CA VAL A 151 1.10 -18.23 -3.59
C VAL A 151 0.15 -18.82 -4.62
N ALA A 152 0.33 -20.11 -4.91
CA ALA A 152 -0.55 -20.85 -5.79
C ALA A 152 -1.99 -20.80 -5.26
N TYR A 153 -2.93 -20.46 -6.14
CA TYR A 153 -4.36 -20.48 -5.88
C TYR A 153 -4.80 -21.93 -5.59
N HIS A 154 -5.38 -22.18 -4.42
CA HIS A 154 -6.08 -23.44 -4.11
C HIS A 154 -7.47 -23.09 -3.54
N PRO A 155 -8.57 -23.49 -4.20
CA PRO A 155 -9.92 -22.95 -3.97
C PRO A 155 -10.63 -23.38 -2.68
N GLU A 156 -10.00 -24.18 -1.80
CA GLU A 156 -10.70 -24.87 -0.70
C GLU A 156 -10.00 -24.72 0.68
N ARG A 157 -8.99 -23.84 0.83
CA ARG A 157 -8.30 -23.63 2.11
C ARG A 157 -8.10 -22.16 2.43
N VAL A 158 -9.11 -21.57 3.07
CA VAL A 158 -8.99 -20.26 3.71
C VAL A 158 -8.15 -20.44 4.99
N TRP A 159 -6.92 -19.90 5.00
CA TRP A 159 -6.23 -19.59 6.25
C TRP A 159 -6.43 -18.10 6.53
N VAL A 160 -7.46 -17.76 7.31
CA VAL A 160 -7.53 -16.45 7.95
C VAL A 160 -6.64 -16.49 9.18
N LYS A 161 -5.39 -16.10 9.01
CA LYS A 161 -4.52 -15.58 10.07
C LYS A 161 -4.22 -14.14 9.62
N ASP A 162 -4.68 -13.07 10.22
CA ASP A 162 -5.26 -12.81 11.53
C ASP A 162 -6.12 -11.54 11.35
N ILE A 163 -7.38 -11.55 11.79
CA ILE A 163 -8.13 -10.29 11.97
C ILE A 163 -7.55 -9.67 13.24
N LYS A 164 -6.83 -8.55 13.11
CA LYS A 164 -6.41 -7.78 14.28
C LYS A 164 -7.62 -7.00 14.81
N ILE A 165 -8.20 -7.53 15.88
CA ILE A 165 -9.20 -6.86 16.73
C ILE A 165 -8.59 -5.55 17.25
N GLU A 166 -9.39 -4.52 17.58
CA GLU A 166 -8.92 -3.25 18.19
C GLU A 166 -7.89 -3.46 19.33
N GLU A 167 -7.97 -4.59 20.05
CA GLU A 167 -6.99 -5.04 21.05
C GLU A 167 -5.54 -5.23 20.53
N ALA A 168 -5.34 -5.37 19.22
CA ALA A 168 -4.04 -5.57 18.59
C ALA A 168 -3.44 -4.28 17.99
N LEU A 169 -4.17 -3.17 18.08
CA LEU A 169 -3.67 -1.83 17.76
C LEU A 169 -3.01 -1.25 19.01
N ASP A 170 -1.74 -0.88 18.89
CA ASP A 170 -1.05 -0.21 19.98
C ASP A 170 -1.36 1.30 19.90
N GLU A 171 -2.27 1.75 20.77
CA GLU A 171 -2.68 3.15 20.89
C GLU A 171 -1.50 4.11 21.13
N ASN A 172 -0.40 3.61 21.70
CA ASN A 172 0.80 4.40 21.98
C ASN A 172 1.84 4.33 20.87
N PHE A 173 1.74 3.39 19.92
CA PHE A 173 2.76 3.20 18.89
C PHE A 173 2.93 4.44 18.01
N LEU A 174 1.83 5.07 17.62
CA LEU A 174 1.87 6.34 16.88
C LEU A 174 2.60 7.43 17.66
N ASN A 175 2.30 7.57 18.96
CA ASN A 175 2.92 8.57 19.82
C ASN A 175 4.41 8.29 20.02
N GLU A 176 4.80 7.02 20.16
CA GLU A 176 6.20 6.61 20.23
C GLU A 176 6.93 7.01 18.94
N VAL A 177 6.37 6.72 17.76
CA VAL A 177 6.98 7.16 16.49
C VAL A 177 7.04 8.68 16.37
N ARG A 178 5.99 9.42 16.79
CA ARG A 178 5.99 10.89 16.79
C ARG A 178 7.07 11.50 17.68
N SER A 179 7.43 10.81 18.76
CA SER A 179 8.49 11.26 19.68
C SER A 179 9.90 11.02 19.15
N THR A 180 10.05 10.24 18.07
CA THR A 180 11.36 10.00 17.46
C THR A 180 11.77 11.15 16.52
N PRO A 181 13.07 11.46 16.40
CA PRO A 181 13.56 12.46 15.45
C PRO A 181 13.08 12.16 14.03
N GLY A 182 12.39 13.10 13.41
CA GLY A 182 11.81 12.96 12.06
C GLY A 182 10.42 12.32 11.99
N GLY A 183 9.91 11.81 13.11
CA GLY A 183 8.54 11.26 13.21
C GLY A 183 7.46 12.31 13.52
N GLU A 184 7.84 13.56 13.78
CA GLU A 184 6.95 14.61 14.33
C GLU A 184 5.74 14.86 13.42
N ARG A 185 5.95 14.73 12.10
CA ARG A 185 4.96 15.00 11.05
C ARG A 185 4.27 13.75 10.48
N VAL A 186 4.40 12.58 11.12
CA VAL A 186 3.84 11.33 10.58
C VAL A 186 2.31 11.42 10.32
N MET A 187 1.58 12.21 11.12
CA MET A 187 0.14 12.45 10.98
C MET A 187 -0.23 13.40 9.85
N ASP A 188 0.71 14.21 9.37
CA ASP A 188 0.48 15.14 8.25
C ASP A 188 0.34 14.41 6.91
N CYS A 189 0.49 13.09 6.89
CA CYS A 189 0.55 12.27 5.69
C CYS A 189 -0.80 12.20 4.96
N MET A 190 -0.86 12.82 3.79
CA MET A 190 -2.03 12.76 2.88
C MET A 190 -2.06 11.54 1.96
N GLN A 191 -1.18 10.54 2.18
CA GLN A 191 -1.19 9.25 1.46
C GLN A 191 -1.03 9.32 -0.08
N CYS A 192 -0.45 10.40 -0.60
CA CYS A 192 -0.22 10.61 -2.05
C CYS A 192 0.67 9.57 -2.76
N GLY A 193 1.50 8.82 -2.03
CA GLY A 193 2.33 7.75 -2.61
C GLY A 193 3.65 8.16 -3.24
N THR A 194 4.03 9.44 -3.22
CA THR A 194 5.32 9.93 -3.75
C THR A 194 6.53 9.20 -3.18
N CYS A 195 6.48 8.88 -1.88
CA CYS A 195 7.54 8.11 -1.21
C CYS A 195 7.70 6.69 -1.75
N SER A 196 6.60 6.05 -2.16
CA SER A 196 6.61 4.70 -2.73
C SER A 196 7.05 4.71 -4.19
N GLY A 197 6.56 5.67 -4.98
CA GLY A 197 6.97 5.84 -6.38
C GLY A 197 8.44 6.26 -6.53
N SER A 198 8.95 7.05 -5.58
CA SER A 198 10.35 7.47 -5.57
C SER A 198 11.30 6.42 -5.00
N CYS A 199 10.80 5.42 -4.28
CA CYS A 199 11.68 4.45 -3.63
C CYS A 199 12.21 3.43 -4.65
N PRO A 200 13.54 3.34 -4.86
CA PRO A 200 14.12 2.38 -5.80
C PRO A 200 13.99 0.93 -5.32
N LEU A 201 13.55 0.70 -4.08
CA LEU A 201 13.42 -0.62 -3.46
C LEU A 201 11.98 -0.98 -3.12
N SER A 202 10.99 -0.15 -3.47
CA SER A 202 9.57 -0.40 -3.15
C SER A 202 9.06 -1.74 -3.69
N TYR A 203 9.61 -2.23 -4.80
CA TYR A 203 9.26 -3.52 -5.39
C TYR A 203 9.77 -4.75 -4.61
N ARG A 204 10.71 -4.57 -3.66
CA ARG A 204 11.25 -5.64 -2.79
C ARG A 204 10.83 -5.50 -1.33
N MET A 205 10.03 -4.49 -1.01
CA MET A 205 9.49 -4.27 0.33
C MET A 205 8.20 -5.08 0.48
N ASP A 206 7.94 -5.59 1.69
CA ASP A 206 6.67 -6.27 2.01
C ASP A 206 5.52 -5.25 1.95
N TYR A 207 5.77 -4.09 2.56
CA TYR A 207 4.97 -2.88 2.55
C TYR A 207 5.80 -1.69 2.05
N THR A 208 5.30 -0.93 1.09
CA THR A 208 5.99 0.26 0.57
C THR A 208 6.03 1.39 1.61
N PRO A 209 6.84 2.45 1.45
CA PRO A 209 6.96 3.50 2.46
C PRO A 209 5.65 4.23 2.79
N ARG A 210 4.76 4.42 1.80
CA ARG A 210 3.40 4.95 2.05
C ARG A 210 2.65 4.06 3.02
N GLU A 211 2.78 2.76 2.81
CA GLU A 211 2.04 1.70 3.50
C GLU A 211 2.47 1.60 4.94
N ILE A 212 3.79 1.55 5.16
CA ILE A 212 4.38 1.65 6.50
C ILE A 212 3.89 2.90 7.23
N ASN A 213 3.85 4.07 6.59
CA ASN A 213 3.36 5.29 7.25
C ASN A 213 1.85 5.21 7.56
N ALA A 214 1.04 4.55 6.74
CA ALA A 214 -0.37 4.35 7.04
C ALA A 214 -0.55 3.41 8.23
N MET A 215 0.19 2.30 8.24
CA MET A 215 0.17 1.30 9.31
C MET A 215 0.63 1.88 10.65
N VAL A 216 1.65 2.75 10.65
CA VAL A 216 2.07 3.50 11.84
C VAL A 216 0.95 4.40 12.37
N ARG A 217 0.26 5.14 11.49
CA ARG A 217 -0.88 5.98 11.88
C ARG A 217 -2.04 5.17 12.45
N ALA A 218 -2.17 3.93 11.99
CA ALA A 218 -3.19 3.00 12.45
C ALA A 218 -2.82 2.25 13.74
N GLY A 219 -1.60 2.37 14.26
CA GLY A 219 -1.19 1.62 15.46
C GLY A 219 -0.80 0.16 15.21
N LEU A 220 -0.55 -0.24 13.95
CA LEU A 220 -0.17 -1.62 13.58
C LEU A 220 1.31 -1.92 13.92
N ARG A 221 1.64 -1.92 15.21
CA ARG A 221 3.02 -2.09 15.71
C ARG A 221 3.65 -3.37 15.20
N ASP A 222 3.00 -4.52 15.41
CA ASP A 222 3.65 -5.81 15.14
C ASP A 222 3.92 -6.03 13.66
N GLU A 223 2.98 -5.67 12.79
CA GLU A 223 3.12 -5.82 11.34
C GLU A 223 4.26 -4.93 10.85
N VAL A 224 4.31 -3.68 11.30
CA VAL A 224 5.36 -2.74 10.90
C VAL A 224 6.73 -3.21 11.39
N LEU A 225 6.88 -3.51 12.68
CA LEU A 225 8.16 -3.86 13.28
C LEU A 225 8.66 -5.23 12.81
N SER A 226 7.75 -6.19 12.55
CA SER A 226 8.13 -7.51 12.04
C SER A 226 8.42 -7.53 10.53
N SER A 227 7.95 -6.54 9.76
CA SER A 227 8.17 -6.48 8.31
C SER A 227 9.65 -6.41 7.92
N ASN A 228 9.99 -6.92 6.74
CA ASN A 228 11.31 -6.73 6.15
C ASN A 228 11.47 -5.34 5.50
N SER A 229 10.37 -4.62 5.26
CA SER A 229 10.37 -3.29 4.63
C SER A 229 11.28 -2.28 5.30
N ILE A 230 11.21 -2.19 6.63
CA ILE A 230 12.04 -1.26 7.38
C ILE A 230 13.52 -1.57 7.13
N TRP A 231 13.91 -2.85 7.11
CA TRP A 231 15.28 -3.31 6.85
C TRP A 231 15.75 -3.07 5.42
N MET A 232 14.84 -3.09 4.44
CA MET A 232 15.14 -2.85 3.03
C MET A 232 15.34 -1.38 2.67
N CYS A 233 15.05 -0.44 3.58
CA CYS A 233 15.26 0.98 3.31
C CYS A 233 16.75 1.27 3.05
N SER A 234 17.06 1.78 1.84
CA SER A 234 18.41 2.16 1.39
C SER A 234 18.89 3.50 1.95
N SER A 235 18.02 4.24 2.65
CA SER A 235 18.34 5.55 3.22
C SER A 235 18.93 6.54 2.21
N CYS A 236 18.41 6.53 0.97
CA CYS A 236 18.83 7.47 -0.08
C CYS A 236 18.14 8.84 -0.01
N TYR A 237 17.24 9.05 0.96
CA TYR A 237 16.49 10.29 1.23
C TYR A 237 15.53 10.78 0.15
N LEU A 238 15.43 10.12 -1.01
CA LEU A 238 14.57 10.59 -2.10
C LEU A 238 13.08 10.70 -1.72
N CYS A 239 12.59 9.76 -0.90
CA CYS A 239 11.23 9.79 -0.37
C CYS A 239 10.96 10.96 0.59
N THR A 240 12.00 11.45 1.28
CA THR A 240 11.93 12.56 2.23
C THR A 240 11.94 13.90 1.48
N VAL A 241 12.89 14.06 0.55
CA VAL A 241 13.02 15.29 -0.25
C VAL A 241 11.78 15.55 -1.11
N ARG A 242 11.18 14.50 -1.66
CA ARG A 242 10.00 14.63 -2.54
C ARG A 242 8.65 14.62 -1.80
N CYS A 243 8.64 14.55 -0.47
CA CYS A 243 7.38 14.53 0.26
C CYS A 243 6.72 15.92 0.24
N PRO A 244 5.50 16.08 -0.32
CA PRO A 244 4.80 17.38 -0.34
C PRO A 244 4.40 17.85 1.06
N ARG A 245 4.32 16.93 2.02
CA ARG A 245 4.06 17.20 3.44
C ARG A 245 5.34 17.27 4.29
N GLN A 246 6.51 17.21 3.65
CA GLN A 246 7.84 17.25 4.26
C GLN A 246 8.01 16.23 5.42
N ILE A 247 7.43 15.04 5.25
CA ILE A 247 7.58 13.95 6.21
C ILE A 247 8.94 13.31 6.02
N LYS A 248 9.69 13.13 7.11
CA LYS A 248 11.00 12.50 7.10
C LYS A 248 10.89 10.98 7.10
N ILE A 249 10.37 10.43 6.00
CA ILE A 249 10.13 8.99 5.82
C ILE A 249 11.39 8.16 6.10
N THR A 250 12.58 8.66 5.73
CA THR A 250 13.84 7.94 5.99
C THR A 250 14.12 7.82 7.48
N ASP A 251 13.89 8.89 8.24
CA ASP A 251 14.11 8.93 9.68
C ASP A 251 13.07 8.07 10.41
N ILE A 252 11.81 8.10 9.96
CA ILE A 252 10.76 7.18 10.45
C ILE A 252 11.19 5.71 10.23
N MET A 253 11.72 5.36 9.06
CA MET A 253 12.21 3.99 8.81
C MET A 253 13.35 3.60 9.75
N TYR A 254 14.24 4.52 10.13
CA TYR A 254 15.27 4.28 11.14
C TYR A 254 14.69 4.13 12.55
N ALA A 255 13.77 5.00 12.93
CA ALA A 255 13.05 4.90 14.19
C ALA A 255 12.35 3.54 14.33
N LEU A 256 11.69 3.07 13.27
CA LEU A 256 11.04 1.76 13.26
C LEU A 256 12.04 0.60 13.35
N LYS A 257 13.20 0.66 12.66
CA LYS A 257 14.28 -0.34 12.85
C LYS A 257 14.72 -0.41 14.31
N ASN A 258 14.92 0.75 14.93
CA ASN A 258 15.34 0.88 16.31
C ASN A 258 14.29 0.28 17.26
N LEU A 259 13.02 0.62 17.09
CA LEU A 259 11.91 0.04 17.86
C LEU A 259 11.82 -1.48 17.67
N ALA A 260 11.96 -1.98 16.44
CA ALA A 260 11.95 -3.43 16.16
C ALA A 260 13.08 -4.16 16.90
N MET A 261 14.28 -3.57 16.97
CA MET A 261 15.40 -4.12 17.74
C MET A 261 15.16 -4.07 19.24
N LYS A 262 14.67 -2.93 19.77
CA LYS A 262 14.34 -2.73 21.19
C LYS A 262 13.33 -3.78 21.67
N ASP A 263 12.25 -3.95 20.92
CA ASP A 263 11.16 -4.85 21.26
C ASP A 263 11.47 -6.31 20.93
N LYS A 264 12.58 -6.58 20.25
CA LYS A 264 12.92 -7.89 19.66
C LYS A 264 11.81 -8.42 18.74
N ARG A 265 11.02 -7.52 18.16
CA ARG A 265 9.93 -7.79 17.23
C ARG A 265 10.48 -7.68 15.81
N PHE A 266 11.16 -8.73 15.38
CA PHE A 266 11.56 -8.95 13.98
C PHE A 266 11.37 -10.43 13.66
N LEU A 267 11.04 -10.76 12.40
CA LEU A 267 10.85 -12.16 11.99
C LEU A 267 12.04 -13.01 12.46
N LYS A 268 11.80 -14.06 13.25
CA LYS A 268 12.85 -14.98 13.74
C LYS A 268 13.72 -15.57 12.60
N LYS A 269 13.18 -15.63 11.39
CA LYS A 269 13.87 -16.08 10.16
C LYS A 269 14.55 -14.95 9.37
N ALA A 270 14.25 -13.67 9.66
CA ALA A 270 14.88 -12.55 8.98
C ALA A 270 16.36 -12.50 9.34
N LYS A 271 17.19 -12.46 8.30
CA LYS A 271 18.65 -12.39 8.42
C LYS A 271 19.14 -10.95 8.53
N SER A 272 18.31 -9.97 8.16
CA SER A 272 18.62 -8.55 8.15
C SER A 272 19.02 -7.98 9.53
N PRO A 273 18.34 -8.32 10.64
CA PRO A 273 18.77 -7.89 11.98
C PRO A 273 20.16 -8.43 12.36
N LEU A 274 20.45 -9.67 11.97
CA LEU A 274 21.75 -10.29 12.21
C LEU A 274 22.86 -9.60 11.42
N LEU A 275 22.61 -9.27 10.15
CA LEU A 275 23.53 -8.49 9.33
C LEU A 275 23.79 -7.11 9.95
N SER A 276 22.73 -6.42 10.36
CA SER A 276 22.82 -5.10 11.00
C SER A 276 23.64 -5.15 12.29
N LYS A 277 23.41 -6.15 13.15
CA LYS A 277 24.19 -6.36 14.37
C LYS A 277 25.69 -6.53 14.09
N TYR A 278 26.05 -7.36 13.11
CA TYR A 278 27.46 -7.55 12.75
C TYR A 278 28.07 -6.31 12.12
N PHE A 279 27.32 -5.59 11.28
CA PHE A 279 27.74 -4.34 10.68
C PHE A 279 28.09 -3.30 11.75
N VAL A 280 27.18 -3.06 12.69
CA VAL A 280 27.39 -2.09 13.78
C VAL A 280 28.58 -2.50 14.66
N ALA A 281 28.72 -3.79 14.98
CA ALA A 281 29.85 -4.29 15.77
C ALA A 281 31.22 -4.03 15.08
N ILE A 282 31.29 -4.19 13.76
CA ILE A 282 32.51 -3.93 12.97
C ILE A 282 32.80 -2.43 12.90
N VAL A 283 31.78 -1.60 12.66
CA VAL A 283 31.91 -0.14 12.65
C VAL A 283 32.34 0.39 14.02
N ASN A 284 31.78 -0.10 15.12
CA ASN A 284 32.21 0.31 16.48
C ASN A 284 33.65 -0.13 16.81
N ARG A 285 34.11 -1.22 16.18
CA ARG A 285 35.46 -1.74 16.37
C ARG A 285 36.51 -0.96 15.57
N TYR A 286 36.27 -0.72 14.29
CA TYR A 286 37.27 -0.15 13.36
C TYR A 286 36.94 1.27 12.86
N GLY A 287 35.72 1.75 13.11
CA GLY A 287 35.18 3.02 12.62
C GLY A 287 34.77 3.01 11.16
N ARG A 288 34.88 1.87 10.50
CA ARG A 288 34.43 1.61 9.14
C ARG A 288 34.06 0.15 9.00
N ASN A 289 33.26 -0.16 8.00
CA ASN A 289 32.93 -1.54 7.71
C ASN A 289 34.14 -2.28 7.10
N HIS A 290 34.22 -3.58 7.35
CA HIS A 290 35.18 -4.50 6.73
C HIS A 290 34.38 -5.62 6.08
N GLU A 291 34.33 -5.61 4.75
CA GLU A 291 33.37 -6.42 3.98
C GLU A 291 33.62 -7.92 4.17
N LEU A 292 34.88 -8.36 4.27
CA LEU A 292 35.22 -9.76 4.49
C LEU A 292 34.75 -10.24 5.87
N GLU A 293 35.09 -9.51 6.94
CA GLU A 293 34.67 -9.90 8.30
C GLU A 293 33.14 -9.90 8.42
N LEU A 294 32.45 -8.91 7.85
CA LEU A 294 30.99 -8.85 7.83
C LEU A 294 30.39 -10.05 7.10
N THR A 295 30.87 -10.31 5.89
CA THR A 295 30.37 -11.37 5.02
C THR A 295 30.57 -12.74 5.66
N LEU A 296 31.77 -13.03 6.18
CA LEU A 296 32.06 -14.29 6.86
C LEU A 296 31.21 -14.47 8.11
N LYS A 297 31.19 -13.48 9.02
CA LYS A 297 30.40 -13.57 10.27
C LYS A 297 28.91 -13.76 9.99
N PHE A 298 28.38 -13.04 9.00
CA PHE A 298 27.00 -13.18 8.58
C PHE A 298 26.72 -14.57 8.03
N PHE A 299 27.47 -15.04 7.03
CA PHE A 299 27.18 -16.34 6.40
C PHE A 299 27.45 -17.52 7.33
N LEU A 300 28.50 -17.49 8.17
CA LEU A 300 28.75 -18.53 9.17
C LEU A 300 27.58 -18.73 10.13
N ARG A 301 26.84 -17.66 10.43
CA ARG A 301 25.70 -17.73 11.35
C ARG A 301 24.37 -17.96 10.61
N ALA A 302 24.21 -17.38 9.42
CA ALA A 302 22.93 -17.33 8.71
C ALA A 302 22.75 -18.42 7.65
N ASN A 303 23.84 -18.89 7.00
CA ASN A 303 23.87 -19.99 6.04
C ASN A 303 25.32 -20.37 5.68
N PRO A 304 25.99 -21.28 6.44
CA PRO A 304 27.37 -21.65 6.19
C PRO A 304 27.63 -22.18 4.78
N ARG A 305 26.67 -22.94 4.22
CA ARG A 305 26.77 -23.50 2.86
C ARG A 305 26.85 -22.42 1.77
N ALA A 306 26.33 -21.21 2.04
CA ALA A 306 26.42 -20.11 1.09
C ALA A 306 27.86 -19.60 0.89
N ILE A 307 28.76 -19.79 1.87
CA ILE A 307 30.17 -19.41 1.75
C ILE A 307 30.81 -20.15 0.57
N LEU A 308 30.57 -21.46 0.48
CA LEU A 308 31.11 -22.29 -0.60
C LEU A 308 30.55 -21.85 -1.95
N LYS A 309 29.24 -21.57 -2.01
CA LYS A 309 28.55 -21.09 -3.22
C LYS A 309 29.09 -19.75 -3.73
N HIS A 310 29.52 -18.87 -2.83
CA HIS A 310 30.02 -17.53 -3.17
C HIS A 310 31.56 -17.43 -3.22
N SER A 311 32.28 -18.51 -2.95
CA SER A 311 33.75 -18.55 -2.90
C SER A 311 34.40 -18.11 -4.22
N LEU A 312 33.90 -18.59 -5.35
CA LEU A 312 34.39 -18.22 -6.69
C LEU A 312 34.21 -16.71 -6.97
N MET A 313 33.08 -16.13 -6.58
CA MET A 313 32.84 -14.69 -6.72
C MET A 313 33.76 -13.89 -5.79
N GLY A 314 33.95 -14.36 -4.55
CA GLY A 314 34.90 -13.78 -3.60
C GLY A 314 36.33 -13.75 -4.15
N LEU A 315 36.78 -14.86 -4.74
CA LEU A 315 38.10 -14.96 -5.37
C LEU A 315 38.25 -13.96 -6.53
N ARG A 316 37.25 -13.85 -7.42
CA ARG A 316 37.26 -12.86 -8.52
C ARG A 316 37.34 -11.41 -8.01
N LEU A 317 36.63 -11.08 -6.93
CA LEU A 317 36.67 -9.74 -6.33
C LEU A 317 38.02 -9.46 -5.66
N PHE A 318 38.59 -10.46 -5.00
CA PHE A 318 39.93 -10.37 -4.40
C PHE A 318 41.02 -10.14 -5.45
N LEU A 319 41.03 -10.93 -6.54
CA LEU A 319 41.96 -10.78 -7.66
C LEU A 319 41.89 -9.37 -8.28
N ARG A 320 40.70 -8.75 -8.30
CA ARG A 320 40.50 -7.38 -8.78
C ARG A 320 40.76 -6.30 -7.74
N LYS A 321 41.34 -6.63 -6.58
CA LYS A 321 41.60 -5.72 -5.45
C LYS A 321 40.36 -4.98 -4.94
N ARG A 322 39.16 -5.53 -5.18
CA ARG A 322 37.88 -4.99 -4.70
C ARG A 322 37.46 -5.55 -3.34
N PHE A 323 38.34 -6.31 -2.69
CA PHE A 323 38.09 -6.98 -1.43
C PHE A 323 39.33 -6.92 -0.54
N SER A 324 39.18 -6.42 0.70
CA SER A 324 40.29 -6.27 1.64
C SER A 324 40.36 -7.45 2.61
N LEU A 325 41.52 -8.10 2.73
CA LEU A 325 41.70 -9.23 3.67
C LEU A 325 41.81 -8.77 5.12
N PHE A 326 42.45 -7.62 5.33
CA PHE A 326 42.68 -7.09 6.67
C PHE A 326 41.81 -5.86 6.94
N PRO A 327 41.21 -5.75 8.13
CA PRO A 327 40.42 -4.59 8.50
C PRO A 327 41.32 -3.35 8.64
N LYS A 328 40.88 -2.23 8.07
CA LYS A 328 41.52 -0.91 8.26
C LYS A 328 40.76 -0.14 9.33
N ARG A 329 41.47 0.60 10.19
CA ARG A 329 40.88 1.50 11.19
C ARG A 329 40.86 2.94 10.68
N ILE A 330 39.86 3.72 11.09
CA ILE A 330 39.87 5.17 10.93
C ILE A 330 40.90 5.80 11.89
N LYS A 331 41.44 6.98 11.53
CA LYS A 331 42.45 7.67 12.35
C LYS A 331 41.94 8.00 13.76
N ASN A 332 40.73 8.57 13.87
CA ASN A 332 40.19 9.08 15.14
C ASN A 332 39.12 8.15 15.75
N ILE A 333 39.45 6.86 15.94
CA ILE A 333 38.49 5.88 16.47
C ILE A 333 37.94 6.22 17.85
N ASN A 334 38.76 6.85 18.71
CA ASN A 334 38.33 7.25 20.05
C ASN A 334 37.27 8.35 20.00
N GLN A 335 37.40 9.31 19.08
CA GLN A 335 36.41 10.36 18.87
C GLN A 335 35.05 9.77 18.45
N LEU A 336 35.06 8.80 17.51
CA LEU A 336 33.85 8.07 17.13
C LEU A 336 33.21 7.36 18.33
N ARG A 337 34.01 6.67 19.15
CA ARG A 337 33.48 6.00 20.36
C ARG A 337 32.86 6.98 21.34
N THR A 338 33.44 8.16 21.51
CA THR A 338 32.85 9.23 22.33
C THR A 338 31.52 9.72 21.76
N MET A 339 31.43 9.93 20.44
CA MET A 339 30.18 10.31 19.77
C MET A 339 29.11 9.23 19.94
N VAL A 340 29.45 7.95 19.75
CA VAL A 340 28.53 6.82 19.92
C VAL A 340 28.04 6.73 21.37
N ARG A 341 28.94 6.85 22.37
CA ARG A 341 28.54 6.87 23.80
C ARG A 341 27.61 8.02 24.13
N LYS A 342 27.86 9.21 23.57
CA LYS A 342 26.98 10.38 23.77
C LYS A 342 25.61 10.15 23.12
N ALA A 343 25.57 9.55 21.93
CA ALA A 343 24.31 9.17 21.29
C ALA A 343 23.54 8.11 22.09
N GLU A 344 24.23 7.10 22.65
CA GLU A 344 23.65 6.11 23.56
C GLU A 344 23.03 6.78 24.80
N ALA A 345 23.74 7.74 25.42
CA ALA A 345 23.24 8.48 26.58
C ALA A 345 21.99 9.33 26.27
N LEU A 346 21.79 9.72 25.02
CA LEU A 346 20.63 10.46 24.54
C LEU A 346 19.47 9.55 24.08
N GLY A 347 19.55 8.24 24.33
CA GLY A 347 18.51 7.27 23.96
C GLY A 347 18.73 6.56 22.63
N GLY A 348 19.89 6.70 22.00
CA GLY A 348 20.30 5.90 20.84
C GLY A 348 20.48 4.43 21.20
N LEU A 349 19.87 3.53 20.44
CA LEU A 349 20.01 2.08 20.66
C LEU A 349 21.31 1.52 20.07
N ARG A 350 21.80 0.44 20.68
CA ARG A 350 23.06 -0.26 20.36
C ARG A 350 22.99 -1.21 19.17
#